data_AF-A0AA37HMI7-F1
#
_entry.id   AF-A0AA37HMI7-F1
#
_cell.length_a   1.000
_cell.length_b   1.000
_cell.length_c   1.000
_cell.angle_alpha   90.00
_cell.angle_beta   90.00
_cell.angle_gamma   90.00
#
_symmetry.space_group_name_H-M   'P 1'
#
loop_
_entity.id
_entity.type
_entity.pdbx_description
1 polymer ?
#
loop_
_entity_poly.entity_id
_entity_poly.type
_entity_poly.pdbx_seq_one_letter_code
_entity_poly.pdbx_strand_id
1 'polypeptide(L)'
;MSPDLILPYEGVLPDFASRPVWCGRGSTVIGAARIGAQAWIGDDGVIRADGQSVTLGERFWLGPRSTVHIATFTHGTVCGDRVTVGRNSVVHACTVGTDVVIEDDVVILDGATIGDGVVIEAGATVFPRATLASGFVYGGSPAKPRRPIDRAGVAERAERLREAMGESPAAPSPEPHEADDTVFVARTARLRGRVGLGAGASVLFSCALDAEVGPIVVGADTNIQDNTQIRTRGEGVVIGRDTTIGHNVRIADSRIGARCLIGIGATVAPGTVIADEVMLAAGATTDPGQLLEGGHLWGGRPARILGPLDAEKRAMMARIVDGYCRHGREYRVAQMEAEESGDAA
;
A
#
# COMPACT_ATOMS: atom_id res chain seq x y z
N MET A 1 -16.14 -18.08 -0.49
CA MET A 1 -15.66 -17.06 -1.43
C MET A 1 -14.15 -17.16 -1.47
N SER A 2 -13.52 -16.74 -2.55
CA SER A 2 -12.07 -16.61 -2.70
C SER A 2 -11.74 -15.16 -3.02
N PRO A 3 -10.51 -14.68 -2.72
CA PRO A 3 -10.03 -13.43 -3.29
C PRO A 3 -10.20 -13.40 -4.80
N ASP A 4 -10.45 -12.21 -5.35
CA ASP A 4 -10.60 -12.03 -6.79
C ASP A 4 -9.34 -12.43 -7.54
N LEU A 5 -8.15 -12.19 -6.96
CA LEU A 5 -6.86 -12.59 -7.51
C LEU A 5 -6.03 -13.36 -6.46
N ILE A 6 -5.63 -14.58 -6.81
CA ILE A 6 -4.58 -15.31 -6.11
C ILE A 6 -3.44 -15.53 -7.09
N LEU A 7 -2.21 -15.15 -6.70
CA LEU A 7 -1.02 -15.44 -7.51
C LEU A 7 0.07 -16.12 -6.67
N PRO A 8 0.81 -17.08 -7.25
CA PRO A 8 2.02 -17.56 -6.63
C PRO A 8 3.11 -16.48 -6.68
N TYR A 9 4.07 -16.58 -5.78
CA TYR A 9 5.35 -15.86 -5.89
C TYR A 9 6.47 -16.85 -5.55
N GLU A 10 7.48 -16.94 -6.41
CA GLU A 10 8.55 -17.96 -6.32
C GLU A 10 8.00 -19.39 -6.13
N GLY A 11 6.88 -19.71 -6.79
CA GLY A 11 6.23 -21.03 -6.72
C GLY A 11 5.44 -21.31 -5.45
N VAL A 12 5.33 -20.34 -4.54
CA VAL A 12 4.56 -20.48 -3.29
C VAL A 12 3.19 -19.82 -3.46
N LEU A 13 2.13 -20.58 -3.22
CA LEU A 13 0.75 -20.08 -3.18
C LEU A 13 0.33 -19.71 -1.75
N PRO A 14 -0.64 -18.77 -1.61
CA PRO A 14 -1.26 -18.49 -0.32
C PRO A 14 -1.94 -19.72 0.30
N ASP A 15 -1.85 -19.82 1.62
CA ASP A 15 -2.45 -20.86 2.44
C ASP A 15 -3.59 -20.28 3.30
N PHE A 16 -4.78 -20.87 3.20
CA PHE A 16 -5.97 -20.44 3.91
C PHE A 16 -6.44 -21.56 4.85
N ALA A 17 -6.51 -21.28 6.15
CA ALA A 17 -7.00 -22.23 7.15
C ALA A 17 -8.49 -22.59 6.91
N SER A 18 -9.27 -21.66 6.37
CA SER A 18 -10.63 -21.89 5.88
C SER A 18 -10.94 -20.92 4.75
N ARG A 19 -12.02 -21.16 3.99
CA ARG A 19 -12.54 -20.14 3.08
C ARG A 19 -12.81 -18.83 3.86
N PRO A 20 -12.35 -17.66 3.37
CA PRO A 20 -12.73 -16.39 3.97
C PRO A 20 -14.25 -16.22 4.02
N VAL A 21 -14.72 -15.52 5.05
CA VAL A 21 -16.15 -15.19 5.23
C VAL A 21 -16.60 -14.22 4.14
N TRP A 22 -15.70 -13.33 3.72
CA TRP A 22 -15.93 -12.38 2.64
C TRP A 22 -14.62 -12.08 1.92
N CYS A 23 -14.73 -11.92 0.60
CA CYS A 23 -13.70 -11.32 -0.24
C CYS A 23 -14.38 -10.29 -1.15
N GLY A 24 -13.93 -9.04 -1.06
CA GLY A 24 -14.42 -7.96 -1.90
C GLY A 24 -13.82 -7.98 -3.30
N ARG A 25 -14.38 -7.17 -4.19
CA ARG A 25 -13.91 -7.05 -5.58
C ARG A 25 -12.49 -6.49 -5.63
N GLY A 26 -11.67 -6.98 -6.54
CA GLY A 26 -10.26 -6.59 -6.66
C GLY A 26 -9.38 -7.07 -5.50
N SER A 27 -9.91 -7.84 -4.53
CA SER A 27 -9.11 -8.40 -3.45
C SER A 27 -8.02 -9.32 -3.99
N THR A 28 -6.80 -9.16 -3.49
CA THR A 28 -5.60 -9.80 -4.03
C THR A 28 -4.80 -10.44 -2.91
N VAL A 29 -4.43 -11.72 -3.05
CA VAL A 29 -3.55 -12.43 -2.10
C VAL A 29 -2.43 -13.13 -2.84
N ILE A 30 -1.18 -12.87 -2.45
CA ILE A 30 0.01 -13.28 -3.21
C ILE A 30 1.03 -13.97 -2.33
N GLY A 31 1.63 -15.05 -2.85
CA GLY A 31 2.87 -15.60 -2.33
C GLY A 31 2.72 -16.31 -0.98
N ALA A 32 3.72 -16.19 -0.12
CA ALA A 32 3.84 -16.88 1.17
C ALA A 32 2.93 -16.29 2.27
N ALA A 33 1.65 -16.05 1.96
CA ALA A 33 0.65 -15.58 2.89
C ALA A 33 -0.06 -16.77 3.57
N ARG A 34 -0.16 -16.73 4.90
CA ARG A 34 -0.93 -17.68 5.71
C ARG A 34 -2.08 -16.94 6.39
N ILE A 35 -3.31 -17.34 6.09
CA ILE A 35 -4.51 -16.63 6.53
C ILE A 35 -5.35 -17.53 7.41
N GLY A 36 -5.56 -17.09 8.66
CA GLY A 36 -6.35 -17.79 9.66
C GLY A 36 -7.84 -17.90 9.33
N ALA A 37 -8.55 -18.70 10.13
CA ALA A 37 -9.97 -18.95 9.90
C ALA A 37 -10.81 -17.67 10.06
N GLN A 38 -11.94 -17.63 9.37
CA GLN A 38 -12.91 -16.52 9.44
C GLN A 38 -12.35 -15.15 9.01
N ALA A 39 -11.35 -15.11 8.12
CA ALA A 39 -10.85 -13.87 7.56
C ALA A 39 -11.94 -13.12 6.76
N TRP A 40 -11.87 -11.79 6.78
CA TRP A 40 -12.68 -10.89 5.98
C TRP A 40 -11.75 -9.95 5.20
N ILE A 41 -11.84 -9.96 3.87
CA ILE A 41 -10.99 -9.16 2.99
C ILE A 41 -11.89 -8.22 2.20
N GLY A 42 -11.74 -6.91 2.40
CA GLY A 42 -12.55 -5.89 1.75
C GLY A 42 -12.24 -5.71 0.27
N ASP A 43 -13.04 -4.87 -0.39
CA ASP A 43 -12.79 -4.47 -1.77
C ASP A 43 -11.38 -3.88 -1.91
N ASP A 44 -10.64 -4.29 -2.92
CA ASP A 44 -9.25 -3.88 -3.17
C ASP A 44 -8.30 -4.15 -1.98
N GLY A 45 -8.68 -5.06 -1.07
CA GLY A 45 -7.79 -5.52 -0.01
C GLY A 45 -6.62 -6.31 -0.61
N VAL A 46 -5.39 -5.88 -0.35
CA VAL A 46 -4.18 -6.51 -0.88
C VAL A 46 -3.36 -7.12 0.25
N ILE A 47 -3.06 -8.40 0.14
CA ILE A 47 -2.12 -9.11 1.03
C ILE A 47 -1.00 -9.67 0.16
N ARG A 48 0.19 -9.07 0.26
CA ARG A 48 1.32 -9.38 -0.62
C ARG A 48 2.50 -9.90 0.20
N ALA A 49 2.89 -11.16 -0.05
CA ALA A 49 3.96 -11.88 0.65
C ALA A 49 5.03 -12.35 -0.35
N ASP A 50 5.70 -11.39 -0.97
CA ASP A 50 6.60 -11.55 -2.11
C ASP A 50 8.08 -11.35 -1.73
N GLY A 51 8.66 -12.41 -1.15
CA GLY A 51 10.05 -12.46 -0.68
C GLY A 51 10.20 -12.56 0.83
N GLN A 52 9.12 -12.31 1.59
CA GLN A 52 8.95 -12.68 2.99
C GLN A 52 7.51 -13.18 3.22
N SER A 53 7.26 -13.78 4.38
CA SER A 53 5.93 -14.27 4.72
C SER A 53 5.01 -13.22 5.32
N VAL A 54 3.71 -13.40 5.10
CA VAL A 54 2.65 -12.75 5.86
C VAL A 54 1.90 -13.82 6.63
N THR A 55 1.69 -13.65 7.93
CA THR A 55 0.89 -14.56 8.76
C THR A 55 -0.19 -13.77 9.48
N LEU A 56 -1.46 -14.11 9.23
CA LEU A 56 -2.62 -13.44 9.81
C LEU A 56 -3.41 -14.45 10.65
N GLY A 57 -3.69 -14.10 11.90
CA GLY A 57 -4.46 -14.91 12.83
C GLY A 57 -5.94 -15.07 12.45
N GLU A 58 -6.70 -15.71 13.34
CA GLU A 58 -8.14 -15.91 13.12
C GLU A 58 -8.92 -14.61 13.20
N ARG A 59 -10.04 -14.54 12.48
CA ARG A 59 -10.94 -13.38 12.47
C ARG A 59 -10.23 -12.08 12.10
N PHE A 60 -9.22 -12.17 11.24
CA PHE A 60 -8.54 -11.01 10.67
C PHE A 60 -9.49 -10.27 9.72
N TRP A 61 -9.58 -8.95 9.88
CA TRP A 61 -10.43 -8.09 9.07
C TRP A 61 -9.59 -7.04 8.35
N LEU A 62 -9.50 -7.14 7.03
CA LEU A 62 -8.84 -6.16 6.17
C LEU A 62 -9.86 -5.24 5.54
N GLY A 63 -9.88 -3.97 5.95
CA GLY A 63 -10.74 -2.95 5.37
C GLY A 63 -10.52 -2.72 3.88
N PRO A 64 -11.50 -2.10 3.18
CA PRO A 64 -11.34 -1.77 1.77
C PRO A 64 -10.10 -0.91 1.46
N ARG A 65 -9.45 -1.22 0.34
CA ARG A 65 -8.22 -0.58 -0.16
C ARG A 65 -7.06 -0.62 0.84
N SER A 66 -7.07 -1.55 1.78
CA SER A 66 -5.98 -1.68 2.75
C SER A 66 -4.98 -2.74 2.32
N THR A 67 -3.75 -2.55 2.75
CA THR A 67 -2.60 -3.29 2.25
C THR A 67 -1.85 -3.92 3.41
N VAL A 68 -1.64 -5.23 3.35
CA VAL A 68 -0.70 -5.95 4.21
C VAL A 68 0.48 -6.36 3.35
N HIS A 69 1.67 -5.88 3.70
CA HIS A 69 2.86 -6.12 2.91
C HIS A 69 4.08 -6.34 3.80
N ILE A 70 5.22 -6.59 3.18
CA ILE A 70 6.46 -7.04 3.80
C ILE A 70 7.62 -6.16 3.33
N ALA A 71 8.75 -6.23 4.03
CA ALA A 71 9.99 -5.67 3.54
C ALA A 71 10.83 -6.82 2.97
N THR A 72 10.90 -6.95 1.64
CA THR A 72 11.41 -8.10 0.87
C THR A 72 12.66 -8.77 1.44
N PHE A 73 13.58 -8.00 2.01
CA PHE A 73 14.87 -8.52 2.50
C PHE A 73 15.02 -8.56 4.02
N THR A 74 14.04 -8.10 4.80
CA THR A 74 14.26 -7.86 6.24
C THR A 74 13.16 -8.40 7.14
N HIS A 75 11.89 -8.10 6.88
CA HIS A 75 10.80 -8.41 7.80
C HIS A 75 9.56 -8.88 7.05
N GLY A 76 8.99 -9.99 7.50
CA GLY A 76 7.62 -10.36 7.19
C GLY A 76 6.61 -9.56 8.02
N THR A 77 5.33 -9.86 7.84
CA THR A 77 4.25 -9.30 8.68
C THR A 77 3.54 -10.40 9.44
N VAL A 78 3.38 -10.22 10.74
CA VAL A 78 2.66 -11.17 11.60
C VAL A 78 1.57 -10.42 12.34
N CYS A 79 0.33 -10.87 12.24
CA CYS A 79 -0.81 -10.34 12.98
C CYS A 79 -1.46 -11.47 13.80
N GLY A 80 -1.76 -11.18 15.07
CA GLY A 80 -2.51 -12.09 15.94
C GLY A 80 -3.99 -12.20 15.57
N ASP A 81 -4.79 -12.73 16.48
CA ASP A 81 -6.22 -12.94 16.24
C ASP A 81 -7.00 -11.62 16.39
N ARG A 82 -8.15 -11.54 15.72
CA ARG A 82 -9.14 -10.46 15.88
C ARG A 82 -8.58 -9.06 15.61
N VAL A 83 -7.57 -8.96 14.74
CA VAL A 83 -7.06 -7.68 14.25
C VAL A 83 -8.03 -7.10 13.23
N THR A 84 -8.43 -5.84 13.43
CA THR A 84 -9.33 -5.11 12.53
C THR A 84 -8.59 -3.93 11.93
N VAL A 85 -8.50 -3.90 10.60
CA VAL A 85 -7.80 -2.87 9.82
C VAL A 85 -8.81 -2.00 9.10
N GLY A 86 -8.69 -0.69 9.29
CA GLY A 86 -9.46 0.40 8.69
C GLY A 86 -9.26 0.49 7.18
N ARG A 87 -9.94 1.43 6.52
CA ARG A 87 -9.82 1.71 5.08
C ARG A 87 -8.51 2.39 4.77
N ASN A 88 -7.95 2.12 3.59
CA ASN A 88 -6.71 2.74 3.10
C ASN A 88 -5.50 2.58 4.04
N SER A 89 -5.56 1.65 4.99
CA SER A 89 -4.52 1.49 6.00
C SER A 89 -3.47 0.51 5.51
N VAL A 90 -2.22 0.72 5.94
CA VAL A 90 -1.07 -0.08 5.52
C VAL A 90 -0.42 -0.72 6.74
N VAL A 91 -0.36 -2.05 6.74
CA VAL A 91 0.34 -2.87 7.73
C VAL A 91 1.59 -3.41 7.05
N HIS A 92 2.73 -2.74 7.24
CA HIS A 92 3.95 -3.04 6.50
C HIS A 92 5.05 -3.58 7.41
N ALA A 93 5.46 -4.82 7.13
CA ALA A 93 6.66 -5.47 7.65
C ALA A 93 6.79 -5.41 9.19
N CYS A 94 5.71 -5.71 9.92
CA CYS A 94 5.59 -5.47 11.36
C CYS A 94 4.98 -6.65 12.14
N THR A 95 5.05 -6.59 13.46
CA THR A 95 4.36 -7.53 14.36
C THR A 95 3.19 -6.83 15.05
N VAL A 96 1.99 -7.40 14.90
CA VAL A 96 0.75 -6.91 15.52
C VAL A 96 0.18 -8.00 16.42
N GLY A 97 -0.10 -7.64 17.68
CA GLY A 97 -0.70 -8.53 18.66
C GLY A 97 -2.15 -8.90 18.36
N THR A 98 -2.80 -9.48 19.36
CA THR A 98 -4.20 -9.91 19.32
C THR A 98 -5.13 -8.81 19.82
N ASP A 99 -6.37 -8.76 19.32
CA ASP A 99 -7.35 -7.73 19.67
C ASP A 99 -6.81 -6.32 19.39
N VAL A 100 -6.38 -6.06 18.15
CA VAL A 100 -5.86 -4.75 17.75
C VAL A 100 -6.82 -4.09 16.75
N VAL A 101 -7.08 -2.80 16.94
CA VAL A 101 -7.84 -1.98 15.99
C VAL A 101 -6.90 -0.96 15.37
N ILE A 102 -6.76 -1.04 14.06
CA ILE A 102 -6.03 -0.09 13.22
C ILE A 102 -7.12 0.69 12.48
N GLU A 103 -7.34 1.95 12.79
CA GLU A 103 -8.41 2.74 12.15
C GLU A 103 -8.02 3.16 10.72
N ASP A 104 -8.88 3.95 10.08
CA ASP A 104 -8.75 4.39 8.69
C ASP A 104 -7.47 5.23 8.46
N ASP A 105 -6.85 5.10 7.28
CA ASP A 105 -5.68 5.87 6.86
C ASP A 105 -4.45 5.75 7.80
N VAL A 106 -4.34 4.65 8.56
CA VAL A 106 -3.19 4.37 9.41
C VAL A 106 -2.05 3.75 8.60
N VAL A 107 -0.82 4.19 8.85
CA VAL A 107 0.40 3.61 8.27
C VAL A 107 1.27 3.02 9.38
N ILE A 108 1.56 1.73 9.31
CA ILE A 108 2.52 1.04 10.18
C ILE A 108 3.75 0.67 9.37
N LEU A 109 4.93 1.05 9.87
CA LEU A 109 6.21 0.88 9.18
C LEU A 109 7.10 -0.21 9.80
N ASP A 110 8.16 -0.50 9.07
CA ASP A 110 9.01 -1.69 9.22
C ASP A 110 9.52 -1.92 10.64
N GLY A 111 9.42 -3.16 11.09
CA GLY A 111 9.89 -3.62 12.39
C GLY A 111 9.11 -3.06 13.58
N ALA A 112 8.00 -2.34 13.37
CA ALA A 112 7.14 -1.92 14.47
C ALA A 112 6.55 -3.15 15.19
N THR A 113 6.37 -3.03 16.50
CA THR A 113 5.74 -4.05 17.36
C THR A 113 4.56 -3.44 18.09
N ILE A 114 3.35 -3.95 17.82
CA ILE A 114 2.11 -3.49 18.42
C ILE A 114 1.63 -4.55 19.41
N GLY A 115 1.52 -4.19 20.69
CA GLY A 115 1.02 -5.10 21.72
C GLY A 115 -0.47 -5.40 21.59
N ASP A 116 -0.94 -6.39 22.36
CA ASP A 116 -2.36 -6.77 22.39
C ASP A 116 -3.27 -5.64 22.87
N GLY A 117 -4.52 -5.59 22.41
CA GLY A 117 -5.50 -4.64 22.95
C GLY A 117 -5.17 -3.18 22.63
N VAL A 118 -4.51 -2.91 21.51
CA VAL A 118 -4.14 -1.55 21.07
C VAL A 118 -5.17 -1.01 20.09
N VAL A 119 -5.47 0.28 20.20
CA VAL A 119 -6.17 1.04 19.14
C VAL A 119 -5.22 2.07 18.56
N ILE A 120 -5.12 2.13 17.24
CA ILE A 120 -4.36 3.14 16.50
C ILE A 120 -5.37 4.03 15.79
N GLU A 121 -5.43 5.30 16.19
CA GLU A 121 -6.39 6.28 15.69
C GLU A 121 -6.16 6.62 14.22
N ALA A 122 -7.26 6.98 13.55
CA ALA A 122 -7.24 7.27 12.13
C ALA A 122 -6.17 8.30 11.72
N GLY A 123 -5.51 8.05 10.59
CA GLY A 123 -4.48 8.94 10.04
C GLY A 123 -3.12 8.90 10.77
N ALA A 124 -2.96 8.06 11.80
CA ALA A 124 -1.70 7.93 12.54
C ALA A 124 -0.59 7.24 11.72
N THR A 125 0.67 7.48 12.09
CA THR A 125 1.82 6.81 11.50
C THR A 125 2.68 6.20 12.60
N VAL A 126 2.79 4.87 12.61
CA VAL A 126 3.70 4.13 13.49
C VAL A 126 5.06 4.04 12.79
N PHE A 127 6.07 4.63 13.41
CA PHE A 127 7.40 4.75 12.82
C PHE A 127 8.17 3.42 12.86
N PRO A 128 9.22 3.26 12.02
CA PRO A 128 9.98 2.03 11.98
C PRO A 128 10.55 1.68 13.35
N ARG A 129 10.45 0.40 13.73
CA ARG A 129 10.94 -0.16 15.01
C ARG A 129 10.27 0.43 16.27
N ALA A 130 9.16 1.15 16.13
CA ALA A 130 8.40 1.64 17.28
C ALA A 130 7.73 0.48 18.01
N THR A 131 7.65 0.57 19.35
CA THR A 131 6.90 -0.37 20.18
C THR A 131 5.69 0.34 20.78
N LEU A 132 4.49 -0.16 20.51
CA LEU A 132 3.26 0.31 21.12
C LEU A 132 2.83 -0.67 22.21
N ALA A 133 2.87 -0.23 23.47
CA ALA A 133 2.42 -1.02 24.61
C ALA A 133 0.90 -1.26 24.60
N SER A 134 0.50 -2.45 25.08
CA SER A 134 -0.88 -2.91 25.21
C SER A 134 -1.78 -2.02 26.05
N GLY A 135 -3.08 -2.02 25.75
CA GLY A 135 -4.10 -1.33 26.57
C GLY A 135 -4.10 0.19 26.42
N PHE A 136 -3.63 0.71 25.29
CA PHE A 136 -3.63 2.14 24.99
C PHE A 136 -4.19 2.43 23.59
N VAL A 137 -4.74 3.64 23.48
CA VAL A 137 -5.02 4.30 22.22
C VAL A 137 -3.81 5.13 21.82
N TYR A 138 -3.35 4.99 20.57
CA TYR A 138 -2.23 5.75 19.99
C TYR A 138 -2.72 6.62 18.84
N GLY A 139 -2.15 7.81 18.70
CA GLY A 139 -2.51 8.72 17.61
C GLY A 139 -1.42 9.72 17.26
N GLY A 140 -1.44 10.20 16.02
CA GLY A 140 -0.49 11.18 15.46
C GLY A 140 0.60 10.56 14.59
N SER A 141 1.51 11.42 14.11
CA SER A 141 2.68 11.05 13.29
C SER A 141 3.90 11.79 13.85
N PRO A 142 4.78 11.13 14.62
CA PRO A 142 4.71 9.73 15.01
C PRO A 142 3.56 9.42 15.99
N ALA A 143 3.06 8.18 15.95
CA ALA A 143 2.01 7.69 16.85
C ALA A 143 2.51 7.69 18.30
N LYS A 144 1.79 8.35 19.19
CA LYS A 144 2.09 8.45 20.63
C LYS A 144 0.90 8.00 21.47
N PRO A 145 1.13 7.42 22.66
CA PRO A 145 0.03 7.02 23.54
C PRO A 145 -0.80 8.23 23.94
N ARG A 146 -2.13 8.09 23.90
CA ARG A 146 -3.10 9.14 24.21
C ARG A 146 -3.85 8.87 25.49
N ARG A 147 -4.46 7.70 25.59
CA ARG A 147 -5.28 7.30 26.74
C ARG A 147 -5.31 5.78 26.89
N PRO A 148 -5.53 5.26 28.11
CA PRO A 148 -5.79 3.84 28.32
C PRO A 148 -7.08 3.40 27.61
N ILE A 149 -7.15 2.12 27.28
CA ILE A 149 -8.36 1.44 26.81
C ILE A 149 -8.37 0.00 27.33
N ASP A 150 -9.54 -0.47 27.73
CA ASP A 150 -9.74 -1.85 28.15
C ASP A 150 -10.17 -2.74 26.98
N ARG A 151 -10.22 -4.06 27.21
CA ARG A 151 -10.59 -5.03 26.17
C ARG A 151 -12.00 -4.79 25.61
N ALA A 152 -12.94 -4.37 26.46
CA ALA A 152 -14.29 -4.06 26.04
C ALA A 152 -14.33 -2.86 25.08
N GLY A 153 -13.60 -1.78 25.39
CA GLY A 153 -13.49 -0.61 24.53
C GLY A 153 -12.80 -0.91 23.20
N VAL A 154 -11.82 -1.81 23.17
CA VAL A 154 -11.18 -2.29 21.93
C VAL A 154 -12.18 -3.05 21.07
N ALA A 155 -12.93 -4.00 21.65
CA ALA A 155 -13.94 -4.76 20.93
C ALA A 155 -15.04 -3.85 20.33
N GLU A 156 -15.53 -2.90 21.12
CA GLU A 156 -16.52 -1.92 20.68
C GLU A 156 -15.97 -1.00 19.56
N ARG A 157 -14.67 -0.64 19.60
CA ARG A 157 -14.01 0.07 18.49
C ARG A 157 -13.96 -0.79 17.23
N ALA A 158 -13.63 -2.07 17.35
CA ALA A 158 -13.59 -3.00 16.23
C ALA A 158 -14.98 -3.14 15.58
N GLU A 159 -16.03 -3.36 16.37
CA GLU A 159 -17.41 -3.49 15.88
C GLU A 159 -17.86 -2.24 15.15
N ARG A 160 -17.70 -1.05 15.76
CA ARG A 160 -18.04 0.22 15.10
C ARG A 160 -17.30 0.43 13.79
N LEU A 161 -16.02 0.08 13.73
CA LEU A 161 -15.23 0.23 12.51
C LEU A 161 -15.76 -0.68 11.39
N ARG A 162 -16.09 -1.93 11.70
CA ARG A 162 -16.67 -2.89 10.75
C ARG A 162 -18.07 -2.49 10.29
N GLU A 163 -18.90 -1.98 11.19
CA GLU A 163 -20.25 -1.46 10.87
C GLU A 163 -20.20 -0.21 9.98
N ALA A 164 -19.35 0.74 10.35
CA ALA A 164 -19.12 1.96 9.56
C ALA A 164 -18.52 1.65 8.18
N MET A 165 -17.95 0.45 7.99
CA MET A 165 -17.33 0.06 6.74
C MET A 165 -18.33 -0.18 5.60
N GLY A 166 -19.54 -0.67 5.91
CA GLY A 166 -20.69 -0.80 4.99
C GLY A 166 -20.38 -1.43 3.63
N GLU A 167 -21.39 -1.51 2.75
CA GLU A 167 -21.12 -1.75 1.33
C GLU A 167 -20.53 -0.46 0.73
N SER A 168 -19.28 -0.51 0.28
CA SER A 168 -18.75 0.56 -0.57
C SER A 168 -19.30 0.39 -1.99
N PRO A 169 -19.52 1.49 -2.74
CA PRO A 169 -19.90 1.36 -4.14
C PRO A 169 -18.84 0.53 -4.86
N ALA A 170 -19.28 -0.48 -5.60
CA ALA A 170 -18.38 -1.35 -6.35
C ALA A 170 -17.46 -0.49 -7.23
N ALA A 171 -16.15 -0.68 -7.08
CA ALA A 171 -15.22 -0.11 -8.03
C ALA A 171 -15.53 -0.68 -9.43
N PRO A 172 -15.43 0.13 -10.49
CA PRO A 172 -15.65 -0.35 -11.84
C PRO A 172 -14.65 -1.46 -12.16
N SER A 173 -15.05 -2.41 -13.00
CA SER A 173 -14.14 -3.48 -13.43
C SER A 173 -12.89 -2.89 -14.11
N PRO A 174 -11.72 -3.53 -13.95
CA PRO A 174 -10.54 -3.26 -14.77
C PRO A 174 -10.88 -3.34 -16.26
N GLU A 175 -10.35 -2.39 -17.03
CA GLU A 175 -10.40 -2.42 -18.50
C GLU A 175 -9.04 -2.90 -19.02
N PRO A 176 -8.99 -3.68 -20.12
CA PRO A 176 -7.74 -4.09 -20.74
C PRO A 176 -6.89 -2.87 -21.10
N HIS A 177 -5.62 -2.89 -20.70
CA HIS A 177 -4.66 -1.86 -21.07
C HIS A 177 -3.63 -2.47 -22.02
N GLU A 178 -3.57 -1.96 -23.25
CA GLU A 178 -2.53 -2.34 -24.21
C GLU A 178 -1.20 -1.75 -23.71
N ALA A 179 -0.27 -2.61 -23.30
CA ALA A 179 1.01 -2.22 -22.73
C ALA A 179 2.15 -2.90 -23.49
N ASP A 180 3.30 -2.23 -23.54
CA ASP A 180 4.55 -2.81 -24.05
C ASP A 180 4.91 -4.08 -23.26
N ASP A 181 5.56 -5.06 -23.91
CA ASP A 181 5.92 -6.34 -23.29
C ASP A 181 6.81 -6.21 -22.05
N THR A 182 7.48 -5.06 -21.87
CA THR A 182 8.31 -4.75 -20.71
C THR A 182 7.54 -4.16 -19.52
N VAL A 183 6.28 -3.78 -19.71
CA VAL A 183 5.43 -3.16 -18.69
C VAL A 183 4.58 -4.21 -17.99
N PHE A 184 4.38 -4.02 -16.68
CA PHE A 184 3.43 -4.82 -15.91
C PHE A 184 2.25 -3.98 -15.43
N VAL A 185 1.04 -4.40 -15.76
CA VAL A 185 -0.20 -3.87 -15.17
C VAL A 185 -0.92 -5.03 -14.49
N ALA A 186 -1.04 -4.95 -13.17
CA ALA A 186 -1.77 -5.96 -12.41
C ALA A 186 -3.23 -6.02 -12.88
N ARG A 187 -3.79 -7.23 -12.97
CA ARG A 187 -5.18 -7.45 -13.40
C ARG A 187 -6.20 -6.69 -12.55
N THR A 188 -5.89 -6.44 -11.28
CA THR A 188 -6.75 -5.69 -10.36
C THR A 188 -6.55 -4.17 -10.43
N ALA A 189 -5.54 -3.68 -11.15
CA ALA A 189 -5.33 -2.26 -11.37
C ALA A 189 -6.34 -1.69 -12.39
N ARG A 190 -6.70 -0.42 -12.21
CA ARG A 190 -7.68 0.28 -13.04
C ARG A 190 -7.05 1.52 -13.64
N LEU A 191 -6.85 1.51 -14.95
CA LEU A 191 -6.29 2.62 -15.72
C LEU A 191 -7.39 3.17 -16.64
N ARG A 192 -7.60 4.49 -16.61
CA ARG A 192 -8.64 5.17 -17.41
C ARG A 192 -8.08 6.41 -18.09
N GLY A 193 -8.55 6.68 -19.30
CA GLY A 193 -8.14 7.85 -20.07
C GLY A 193 -6.70 7.74 -20.60
N ARG A 194 -5.99 8.86 -20.66
CA ARG A 194 -4.65 8.93 -21.31
C ARG A 194 -3.53 8.56 -20.33
N VAL A 195 -3.26 7.27 -20.20
CA VAL A 195 -2.14 6.74 -19.40
C VAL A 195 -1.00 6.28 -20.31
N GLY A 196 0.22 6.79 -20.06
CA GLY A 196 1.43 6.37 -20.75
C GLY A 196 2.43 5.76 -19.76
N LEU A 197 2.89 4.55 -20.04
CA LEU A 197 3.84 3.80 -19.19
C LEU A 197 5.15 3.58 -19.96
N GLY A 198 6.27 3.99 -19.37
CA GLY A 198 7.60 3.76 -19.92
C GLY A 198 8.05 2.30 -19.76
N ALA A 199 9.06 1.91 -20.54
CA ALA A 199 9.60 0.54 -20.49
C ALA A 199 10.01 0.13 -19.06
N GLY A 200 9.70 -1.10 -18.67
CA GLY A 200 10.01 -1.61 -17.33
C GLY A 200 9.11 -1.06 -16.20
N ALA A 201 8.17 -0.15 -16.50
CA ALA A 201 7.27 0.38 -15.49
C ALA A 201 6.28 -0.68 -14.99
N SER A 202 5.86 -0.55 -13.73
CA SER A 202 4.85 -1.43 -13.14
C SER A 202 3.74 -0.66 -12.42
N VAL A 203 2.50 -1.07 -12.64
CA VAL A 203 1.32 -0.65 -11.88
C VAL A 203 0.81 -1.87 -11.12
N LEU A 204 1.04 -1.89 -9.82
CA LEU A 204 0.74 -3.03 -8.95
C LEU A 204 -0.73 -3.10 -8.56
N PHE A 205 -1.05 -4.00 -7.64
CA PHE A 205 -2.39 -4.50 -7.41
C PHE A 205 -3.33 -3.41 -6.88
N SER A 206 -4.55 -3.39 -7.42
CA SER A 206 -5.61 -2.47 -7.01
C SER A 206 -5.29 -0.97 -7.11
N CYS A 207 -4.24 -0.59 -7.86
CA CYS A 207 -3.98 0.82 -8.17
C CYS A 207 -5.11 1.41 -9.02
N ALA A 208 -5.37 2.71 -8.87
CA ALA A 208 -6.34 3.45 -9.68
C ALA A 208 -5.69 4.68 -10.31
N LEU A 209 -5.52 4.67 -11.63
CA LEU A 209 -4.98 5.77 -12.43
C LEU A 209 -6.11 6.35 -13.30
N ASP A 210 -6.57 7.54 -12.92
CA ASP A 210 -7.65 8.26 -13.59
C ASP A 210 -7.11 9.48 -14.35
N ALA A 211 -6.90 9.27 -15.65
CA ALA A 211 -6.40 10.23 -16.64
C ALA A 211 -7.49 10.69 -17.63
N GLU A 212 -8.76 10.75 -17.20
CA GLU A 212 -9.88 11.20 -18.05
C GLU A 212 -9.75 12.70 -18.42
N VAL A 213 -9.18 13.52 -17.53
CA VAL A 213 -9.01 14.97 -17.75
C VAL A 213 -7.62 15.29 -18.29
N GLY A 214 -6.58 15.07 -17.49
CA GLY A 214 -5.17 15.28 -17.85
C GLY A 214 -4.46 13.95 -18.09
N PRO A 215 -3.35 13.90 -18.85
CA PRO A 215 -2.59 12.67 -19.02
C PRO A 215 -1.90 12.25 -17.72
N ILE A 216 -1.71 10.94 -17.54
CA ILE A 216 -0.77 10.38 -16.56
C ILE A 216 0.40 9.79 -17.34
N VAL A 217 1.61 10.30 -17.15
CA VAL A 217 2.83 9.83 -17.81
C VAL A 217 3.81 9.29 -16.77
N VAL A 218 4.14 8.01 -16.88
CA VAL A 218 5.04 7.28 -15.98
C VAL A 218 6.33 6.93 -16.72
N GLY A 219 7.47 7.35 -16.17
CA GLY A 219 8.78 7.08 -16.74
C GLY A 219 9.19 5.60 -16.71
N ALA A 220 10.29 5.28 -17.39
CA ALA A 220 10.87 3.94 -17.38
C ALA A 220 11.26 3.49 -15.97
N ASP A 221 11.25 2.17 -15.73
CA ASP A 221 11.70 1.53 -14.48
C ASP A 221 11.03 2.12 -13.22
N THR A 222 9.81 2.64 -13.37
CA THR A 222 9.04 3.28 -12.30
C THR A 222 7.93 2.35 -11.82
N ASN A 223 7.79 2.21 -10.50
CA ASN A 223 6.76 1.36 -9.91
C ASN A 223 5.73 2.18 -9.13
N ILE A 224 4.46 1.85 -9.35
CA ILE A 224 3.30 2.37 -8.64
C ILE A 224 2.72 1.23 -7.82
N GLN A 225 2.88 1.31 -6.50
CA GLN A 225 2.58 0.21 -5.60
C GLN A 225 1.13 0.17 -5.14
N ASP A 226 0.77 -0.95 -4.52
CA ASP A 226 -0.60 -1.36 -4.23
C ASP A 226 -1.51 -0.25 -3.69
N ASN A 227 -2.75 -0.23 -4.16
CA ASN A 227 -3.79 0.71 -3.74
C ASN A 227 -3.44 2.21 -3.93
N THR A 228 -2.38 2.54 -4.67
CA THR A 228 -2.07 3.93 -5.01
C THR A 228 -3.12 4.51 -5.96
N GLN A 229 -3.51 5.75 -5.68
CA GLN A 229 -4.52 6.48 -6.43
C GLN A 229 -3.91 7.72 -7.08
N ILE A 230 -4.00 7.82 -8.40
CA ILE A 230 -3.59 8.98 -9.18
C ILE A 230 -4.84 9.49 -9.91
N ARG A 231 -5.23 10.74 -9.65
CA ARG A 231 -6.39 11.35 -10.30
C ARG A 231 -6.05 12.73 -10.85
N THR A 232 -6.32 12.92 -12.13
CA THR A 232 -6.14 14.19 -12.82
C THR A 232 -7.44 15.00 -12.84
N ARG A 233 -7.34 16.30 -12.62
CA ARG A 233 -8.45 17.27 -12.76
C ARG A 233 -8.04 18.51 -13.57
N GLY A 234 -6.80 18.56 -14.04
CA GLY A 234 -6.25 19.65 -14.84
C GLY A 234 -5.14 19.17 -15.77
N GLU A 235 -3.93 19.71 -15.59
CA GLU A 235 -2.79 19.50 -16.49
C GLU A 235 -2.23 18.07 -16.53
N GLY A 236 -2.61 17.22 -15.59
CA GLY A 236 -2.16 15.83 -15.52
C GLY A 236 -1.02 15.58 -14.53
N VAL A 237 -0.47 14.37 -14.58
CA VAL A 237 0.61 13.90 -13.71
C VAL A 237 1.77 13.40 -14.55
N VAL A 238 2.99 13.82 -14.22
CA VAL A 238 4.23 13.29 -14.80
C VAL A 238 5.09 12.72 -13.69
N ILE A 239 5.55 11.48 -13.85
CA ILE A 239 6.47 10.80 -12.93
C ILE A 239 7.72 10.41 -13.69
N GLY A 240 8.88 10.88 -13.25
CA GLY A 240 10.17 10.61 -13.86
C GLY A 240 10.63 9.17 -13.67
N ARG A 241 11.61 8.76 -14.48
CA ARG A 241 12.20 7.41 -14.47
C ARG A 241 12.79 7.03 -13.11
N ASP A 242 12.97 5.72 -12.91
CA ASP A 242 13.58 5.14 -11.72
C ASP A 242 12.90 5.62 -10.41
N THR A 243 11.58 5.82 -10.43
CA THR A 243 10.83 6.35 -9.29
C THR A 243 10.01 5.26 -8.63
N THR A 244 9.91 5.31 -7.30
CA THR A 244 9.03 4.43 -6.53
C THR A 244 7.91 5.25 -5.90
N ILE A 245 6.67 4.87 -6.20
CA ILE A 245 5.48 5.38 -5.53
C ILE A 245 4.96 4.29 -4.59
N GLY A 246 5.06 4.53 -3.28
CA GLY A 246 4.73 3.56 -2.24
C GLY A 246 3.25 3.21 -2.15
N HIS A 247 2.92 2.21 -1.33
CA HIS A 247 1.53 1.77 -1.10
C HIS A 247 0.61 2.91 -0.68
N ASN A 248 -0.64 2.85 -1.16
CA ASN A 248 -1.71 3.74 -0.70
C ASN A 248 -1.40 5.24 -0.86
N VAL A 249 -0.52 5.61 -1.78
CA VAL A 249 -0.22 7.03 -2.05
C VAL A 249 -1.39 7.67 -2.80
N ARG A 250 -1.65 8.95 -2.54
CA ARG A 250 -2.64 9.76 -3.28
C ARG A 250 -1.94 10.86 -4.05
N ILE A 251 -2.13 10.92 -5.36
CA ILE A 251 -1.50 11.90 -6.24
C ILE A 251 -2.57 12.65 -7.04
N ALA A 252 -2.55 13.98 -6.95
CA ALA A 252 -3.28 14.87 -7.84
C ALA A 252 -2.34 15.48 -8.90
N ASP A 253 -2.87 16.34 -9.79
CA ASP A 253 -2.12 16.98 -10.88
C ASP A 253 -0.76 17.51 -10.39
N SER A 254 0.36 16.95 -10.85
CA SER A 254 1.69 17.20 -10.27
C SER A 254 2.82 16.77 -11.20
N ARG A 255 4.03 17.22 -10.89
CA ARG A 255 5.26 16.77 -11.57
C ARG A 255 6.20 16.18 -10.54
N ILE A 256 6.58 14.92 -10.74
CA ILE A 256 7.52 14.19 -9.89
C ILE A 256 8.74 13.85 -10.74
N GLY A 257 9.92 14.27 -10.29
CA GLY A 257 11.19 14.05 -10.98
C GLY A 257 11.64 12.59 -10.97
N ALA A 258 12.82 12.35 -11.53
CA ALA A 258 13.43 11.02 -11.58
C ALA A 258 14.08 10.63 -10.25
N ARG A 259 14.28 9.31 -10.04
CA ARG A 259 14.97 8.75 -8.87
C ARG A 259 14.35 9.20 -7.56
N CYS A 260 13.01 9.29 -7.51
CA CYS A 260 12.28 9.68 -6.30
C CYS A 260 11.74 8.47 -5.55
N LEU A 261 11.47 8.65 -4.25
CA LEU A 261 10.74 7.70 -3.43
C LEU A 261 9.63 8.45 -2.71
N ILE A 262 8.39 8.19 -3.11
CA ILE A 262 7.18 8.73 -2.48
C ILE A 262 6.69 7.71 -1.47
N GLY A 263 6.86 8.00 -0.18
CA GLY A 263 6.65 7.05 0.89
C GLY A 263 5.20 6.61 1.06
N ILE A 264 5.03 5.43 1.63
CA ILE A 264 3.75 4.77 1.90
C ILE A 264 2.73 5.74 2.52
N GLY A 265 1.51 5.78 1.98
CA GLY A 265 0.41 6.60 2.47
C GLY A 265 0.62 8.11 2.34
N ALA A 266 1.64 8.57 1.59
CA ALA A 266 1.84 9.99 1.34
C ALA A 266 0.73 10.57 0.44
N THR A 267 0.55 11.89 0.50
CA THR A 267 -0.40 12.63 -0.34
C THR A 267 0.31 13.78 -1.06
N VAL A 268 0.24 13.78 -2.39
CA VAL A 268 0.79 14.81 -3.27
C VAL A 268 -0.36 15.69 -3.77
N ALA A 269 -0.42 16.92 -3.26
CA ALA A 269 -1.46 17.89 -3.57
C ALA A 269 -1.34 18.47 -4.99
N PRO A 270 -2.43 19.03 -5.57
CA PRO A 270 -2.42 19.59 -6.91
C PRO A 270 -1.39 20.71 -7.08
N GLY A 271 -0.74 20.77 -8.24
CA GLY A 271 0.31 21.72 -8.57
C GLY A 271 1.66 21.44 -7.91
N THR A 272 1.81 20.38 -7.11
CA THR A 272 3.11 20.04 -6.49
C THR A 272 4.15 19.74 -7.57
N VAL A 273 5.36 20.29 -7.41
CA VAL A 273 6.53 19.95 -8.21
C VAL A 273 7.61 19.37 -7.32
N ILE A 274 7.93 18.11 -7.53
CA ILE A 274 8.98 17.38 -6.83
C ILE A 274 10.16 17.25 -7.79
N ALA A 275 11.31 17.81 -7.44
CA ALA A 275 12.53 17.70 -8.25
C ALA A 275 13.08 16.26 -8.25
N ASP A 276 14.11 16.02 -9.06
CA ASP A 276 14.85 14.76 -9.05
C ASP A 276 15.46 14.47 -7.67
N GLU A 277 15.58 13.17 -7.36
CA GLU A 277 16.24 12.69 -6.13
C GLU A 277 15.61 13.24 -4.85
N VAL A 278 14.29 13.11 -4.73
CA VAL A 278 13.54 13.45 -3.51
C VAL A 278 13.03 12.16 -2.84
N MET A 279 13.17 12.11 -1.52
CA MET A 279 12.44 11.14 -0.70
C MET A 279 11.35 11.88 0.08
N LEU A 280 10.09 11.54 -0.16
CA LEU A 280 8.96 12.02 0.65
C LEU A 280 8.63 10.93 1.67
N ALA A 281 8.70 11.25 2.96
CA ALA A 281 8.49 10.30 4.04
C ALA A 281 7.07 9.72 4.03
N ALA A 282 6.93 8.51 4.58
CA ALA A 282 5.63 7.86 4.72
C ALA A 282 4.64 8.73 5.49
N GLY A 283 3.39 8.75 5.02
CA GLY A 283 2.31 9.55 5.56
C GLY A 283 2.49 11.06 5.42
N ALA A 284 3.51 11.57 4.72
CA ALA A 284 3.68 13.01 4.51
C ALA A 284 2.64 13.58 3.54
N THR A 285 2.38 14.88 3.61
CA THR A 285 1.41 15.57 2.75
C THR A 285 2.00 16.85 2.22
N THR A 286 1.95 17.08 0.91
CA THR A 286 2.35 18.37 0.33
C THR A 286 1.20 19.37 0.34
N ASP A 287 1.53 20.66 0.37
CA ASP A 287 0.55 21.73 0.12
C ASP A 287 0.32 21.91 -1.40
N PRO A 288 -0.85 22.44 -1.83
CA PRO A 288 -1.07 22.76 -3.24
C PRO A 288 0.02 23.71 -3.78
N GLY A 289 0.57 23.40 -4.96
CA GLY A 289 1.63 24.19 -5.59
C GLY A 289 3.00 24.07 -4.93
N GLN A 290 3.19 23.17 -3.95
CA GLN A 290 4.44 23.09 -3.21
C GLN A 290 5.61 22.63 -4.10
N LEU A 291 6.76 23.27 -3.93
CA LEU A 291 8.02 22.90 -4.60
C LEU A 291 8.90 22.13 -3.62
N LEU A 292 9.24 20.88 -3.96
CA LEU A 292 10.17 20.05 -3.20
C LEU A 292 11.52 20.04 -3.92
N GLU A 293 12.51 20.65 -3.28
CA GLU A 293 13.87 20.72 -3.81
C GLU A 293 14.56 19.34 -3.76
N GLY A 294 15.40 19.09 -4.77
CA GLY A 294 16.09 17.83 -4.97
C GLY A 294 17.16 17.57 -3.92
N GLY A 295 17.51 16.29 -3.74
CA GLY A 295 18.55 15.85 -2.84
C GLY A 295 18.19 15.86 -1.35
N HIS A 296 16.90 15.95 -1.01
CA HIS A 296 16.43 16.02 0.37
C HIS A 296 15.39 14.95 0.73
N LEU A 297 15.39 14.57 2.00
CA LEU A 297 14.29 13.88 2.66
C LEU A 297 13.29 14.94 3.15
N TRP A 298 12.05 14.84 2.68
CA TRP A 298 10.91 15.66 3.08
C TRP A 298 9.97 14.85 3.95
N GLY A 299 9.29 15.48 4.91
CA GLY A 299 8.26 14.83 5.72
C GLY A 299 7.37 15.79 6.49
N GLY A 300 6.30 15.27 7.07
CA GLY A 300 5.31 16.05 7.80
C GLY A 300 4.06 16.41 6.99
N ARG A 301 3.13 17.09 7.65
CA ARG A 301 1.85 17.56 7.10
C ARG A 301 1.64 19.02 7.52
N PRO A 302 2.02 20.02 6.70
CA PRO A 302 2.60 19.88 5.37
C PRO A 302 4.07 19.45 5.36
N ALA A 303 4.56 18.98 4.21
CA ALA A 303 5.91 18.48 4.03
C ALA A 303 6.95 19.59 4.21
N ARG A 304 8.01 19.29 4.96
CA ARG A 304 9.18 20.15 5.18
C ARG A 304 10.45 19.31 5.06
N ILE A 305 11.58 19.95 4.76
CA ILE A 305 12.88 19.29 4.72
C ILE A 305 13.21 18.77 6.13
N LEU A 306 13.50 17.48 6.21
CA LEU A 306 14.01 16.83 7.42
C LEU A 306 15.54 16.71 7.39
N GLY A 307 16.14 16.72 6.19
CA GLY A 307 17.58 16.69 6.00
C GLY A 307 17.98 16.28 4.58
N PRO A 308 19.28 16.27 4.28
CA PRO A 308 19.79 15.85 2.98
C PRO A 308 19.66 14.32 2.77
N LEU A 309 19.58 13.90 1.50
CA LEU A 309 19.76 12.51 1.10
C LEU A 309 21.25 12.16 1.10
N ASP A 310 21.65 11.39 2.11
CA ASP A 310 22.96 10.76 2.15
C ASP A 310 23.10 9.63 1.10
N ALA A 311 24.32 9.12 0.95
CA ALA A 311 24.65 8.06 0.02
C ALA A 311 23.89 6.75 0.32
N GLU A 312 23.63 6.45 1.59
CA GLU A 312 22.91 5.24 2.00
C GLU A 312 21.45 5.28 1.54
N LYS A 313 20.76 6.41 1.74
CA LYS A 313 19.38 6.62 1.28
C LYS A 313 19.29 6.55 -0.24
N ARG A 314 20.23 7.17 -0.97
CA ARG A 314 20.27 7.10 -2.44
C ARG A 314 20.47 5.68 -2.94
N ALA A 315 21.42 4.95 -2.34
CA ALA A 315 21.65 3.54 -2.68
C ALA A 315 20.45 2.65 -2.32
N MET A 316 19.74 2.96 -1.23
CA MET A 316 18.50 2.28 -0.87
C MET A 316 17.39 2.52 -1.91
N MET A 317 17.17 3.77 -2.32
CA MET A 317 16.19 4.11 -3.35
C MET A 317 16.48 3.40 -4.68
N ALA A 318 17.75 3.38 -5.11
CA ALA A 318 18.15 2.65 -6.32
C ALA A 318 17.90 1.13 -6.22
N ARG A 319 18.25 0.50 -5.08
CA ARG A 319 17.98 -0.93 -4.86
C ARG A 319 16.49 -1.26 -4.87
N ILE A 320 15.64 -0.36 -4.37
CA ILE A 320 14.19 -0.54 -4.40
C ILE A 320 13.70 -0.56 -5.86
N VAL A 321 14.17 0.35 -6.69
CA VAL A 321 13.84 0.39 -8.13
C VAL A 321 14.22 -0.93 -8.81
N ASP A 322 15.46 -1.40 -8.64
CA ASP A 322 15.94 -2.64 -9.24
C ASP A 322 15.09 -3.85 -8.79
N GLY A 323 14.76 -3.89 -7.50
CA GLY A 323 13.91 -4.92 -6.91
C GLY A 323 12.51 -4.94 -7.53
N TYR A 324 11.88 -3.78 -7.68
CA TYR A 324 10.52 -3.70 -8.24
C TYR A 324 10.48 -3.90 -9.76
N CYS A 325 11.55 -3.59 -10.50
CA CYS A 325 11.67 -4.00 -11.89
C CYS A 325 11.68 -5.53 -12.03
N ARG A 326 12.35 -6.22 -11.10
CA ARG A 326 12.31 -7.70 -11.05
C ARG A 326 10.90 -8.20 -10.69
N HIS A 327 10.28 -7.67 -9.63
CA HIS A 327 8.92 -8.07 -9.26
C HIS A 327 7.92 -7.87 -10.42
N GLY A 328 8.00 -6.75 -11.15
CA GLY A 328 7.14 -6.51 -12.31
C GLY A 328 7.26 -7.59 -13.39
N ARG A 329 8.49 -8.05 -13.69
CA ARG A 329 8.71 -9.14 -14.65
C ARG A 329 8.15 -10.47 -14.15
N GLU A 330 8.37 -10.79 -12.89
CA GLU A 330 7.90 -12.04 -12.26
C GLU A 330 6.38 -12.09 -12.18
N TYR A 331 5.74 -10.98 -11.79
CA TYR A 331 4.28 -10.90 -11.75
C TYR A 331 3.64 -10.97 -13.13
N ARG A 332 4.27 -10.40 -14.15
CA ARG A 332 3.78 -10.52 -15.52
C ARG A 332 3.71 -11.99 -15.94
N VAL A 333 4.77 -12.77 -15.69
CA VAL A 333 4.79 -14.20 -15.99
C VAL A 333 3.73 -14.94 -15.18
N ALA A 334 3.70 -14.74 -13.85
CA ALA A 334 2.75 -15.43 -12.97
C ALA A 334 1.29 -15.13 -13.33
N GLN A 335 0.97 -13.89 -13.72
CA GLN A 335 -0.38 -13.51 -14.14
C GLN A 335 -0.76 -14.11 -15.49
N MET A 336 0.15 -14.11 -16.47
CA MET A 336 -0.08 -14.77 -17.77
C MET A 336 -0.35 -16.26 -17.60
N GLU A 337 0.45 -16.95 -16.80
CA GLU A 337 0.27 -18.39 -16.51
C GLU A 337 -1.08 -18.67 -15.81
N ALA A 338 -1.50 -17.80 -14.88
CA ALA A 338 -2.79 -17.94 -14.19
C ALA A 338 -4.00 -17.66 -15.11
N GLU A 339 -3.85 -16.76 -16.08
CA GLU A 339 -4.86 -16.49 -17.10
C GLU A 339 -4.99 -17.67 -18.08
N GLU A 340 -3.88 -18.31 -18.45
CA GLU A 340 -3.86 -19.49 -19.32
C GLU A 340 -4.41 -20.76 -18.64
N SER A 341 -4.17 -20.94 -17.34
CA SER A 341 -4.65 -22.13 -16.61
C SER A 341 -6.16 -22.09 -16.30
N GLY A 342 -6.81 -20.94 -16.43
CA GLY A 342 -8.21 -20.73 -16.06
C GLY A 342 -8.43 -20.65 -14.54
N ASP A 343 -7.36 -20.60 -13.74
CA ASP A 343 -7.42 -20.45 -12.27
C ASP A 343 -7.73 -19.00 -11.85
N ALA A 344 -7.79 -18.06 -12.81
CA ALA A 344 -8.09 -16.64 -12.57
C ALA A 344 -9.60 -16.28 -12.51
N ALA A 345 -10.49 -17.28 -12.38
CA ALA A 345 -11.96 -17.09 -12.38
C ALA A 345 -12.62 -17.12 -10.99
#